data_AF-A0A2S7Y358-F1
#
_entry.id   AF-A0A2S7Y358-F1
#
_cell.length_a   1.000
_cell.length_b   1.000
_cell.length_c   1.000
_cell.angle_alpha   90.00
_cell.angle_beta   90.00
_cell.angle_gamma   90.00
#
_symmetry.space_group_name_H-M   'P 1'
#
loop_
_entity.id
_entity.type
_entity.pdbx_description
1 polymer ?
#
loop_
_entity_poly.entity_id
_entity_poly.type
_entity_poly.pdbx_seq_one_letter_code
_entity_poly.pdbx_strand_id
1 'polypeptide(L)'
;MRIRFSFAGGFLLLLLLAAYAGLTKLQLGHLVNDKVLHFSTFFLLTVVFYWVVDTNRRRTINMTFIICTLILGVGSEFLQSFLPNDREFDIYDIVANLVGSLLGLGLCSWYHRRMLERRRQKKTYNAVPGEDVEDLELGEGHETGVVDSAPQTLEEEVDNWDENAPDDWEEDENTEGADITTSQTVNKVK
;
A
#
# COMPACT_ATOMS: atom_id res chain seq x y z
N MET A 1 12.45 6.61 3.97
CA MET A 1 11.48 7.67 3.63
C MET A 1 12.02 8.34 2.40
N ARG A 2 11.30 8.30 1.27
CA ARG A 2 11.74 8.93 0.02
C ARG A 2 10.91 10.20 -0.20
N ILE A 3 11.51 11.24 -0.77
CA ILE A 3 10.83 12.49 -1.09
C ILE A 3 10.60 12.55 -2.60
N ARG A 4 9.39 12.92 -3.01
CA ARG A 4 9.02 13.13 -4.41
C ARG A 4 9.24 14.59 -4.76
N PHE A 5 10.38 14.88 -5.38
CA PHE A 5 10.85 16.25 -5.63
C PHE A 5 9.86 17.12 -6.42
N SER A 6 9.11 16.55 -7.38
CA SER A 6 8.09 17.29 -8.14
C SER A 6 6.98 17.85 -7.23
N PHE A 7 6.48 17.04 -6.30
CA PHE A 7 5.48 17.47 -5.32
C PHE A 7 6.09 18.43 -4.28
N ALA A 8 7.33 18.19 -3.87
CA ALA A 8 8.04 19.07 -2.94
C ALA A 8 8.22 20.48 -3.54
N GLY A 9 8.64 20.58 -4.81
CA GLY A 9 8.77 21.85 -5.51
C GLY A 9 7.42 22.56 -5.67
N GLY A 10 6.36 21.83 -6.04
CA GLY A 10 5.01 22.39 -6.11
C GLY A 10 4.49 22.88 -4.75
N PHE A 11 4.74 22.11 -3.68
CA PHE A 11 4.38 22.51 -2.32
C PHE A 11 5.12 23.79 -1.90
N LEU A 12 6.43 23.86 -2.15
CA LEU A 12 7.23 25.04 -1.81
C LEU A 12 6.75 26.28 -2.58
N LEU A 13 6.46 26.13 -3.88
CA LEU A 13 5.90 27.22 -4.68
C LEU A 13 4.55 27.69 -4.11
N LEU A 14 3.63 26.76 -3.81
CA LEU A 14 2.35 27.09 -3.20
C LEU A 14 2.52 27.77 -1.84
N LEU A 15 3.48 27.34 -1.03
CA LEU A 15 3.79 27.93 0.27
C LEU A 15 4.28 29.38 0.11
N LEU A 16 5.16 29.63 -0.87
CA LEU A 16 5.63 30.99 -1.16
C LEU A 16 4.50 31.89 -1.67
N LEU A 17 3.61 31.38 -2.53
CA LEU A 17 2.44 32.11 -2.99
C LEU A 17 1.48 32.42 -1.84
N ALA A 18 1.22 31.45 -0.97
CA ALA A 18 0.36 31.63 0.20
C ALA A 18 0.97 32.64 1.18
N ALA A 19 2.27 32.56 1.44
CA ALA A 19 2.99 33.52 2.28
C ALA A 19 2.94 34.93 1.67
N TYR A 20 3.15 35.06 0.36
CA TYR A 20 3.02 36.35 -0.32
C TYR A 20 1.59 36.91 -0.20
N ALA A 21 0.56 36.10 -0.47
CA ALA A 21 -0.83 36.52 -0.38
C ALA A 21 -1.25 36.88 1.06
N GLY A 22 -0.78 36.13 2.06
CA GLY A 22 -1.16 36.31 3.46
C GLY A 22 -0.36 37.39 4.22
N LEU A 23 0.86 37.71 3.79
CA LEU A 23 1.73 38.69 4.46
C LEU A 23 1.78 40.04 3.76
N THR A 24 1.31 40.14 2.52
CA THR A 24 1.18 41.43 1.84
C THR A 24 0.00 42.20 2.39
N LYS A 25 0.12 43.53 2.38
CA LYS A 25 -0.99 44.45 2.69
C LYS A 25 -2.08 44.48 1.61
N LEU A 26 -1.91 43.69 0.55
CA LEU A 26 -2.88 43.56 -0.52
C LEU A 26 -4.06 42.72 -0.02
N GLN A 27 -5.14 43.39 0.33
CA GLN A 27 -6.39 42.73 0.67
C GLN A 27 -7.03 42.19 -0.62
N LEU A 28 -6.74 40.94 -0.94
CA LEU A 28 -7.41 40.17 -2.00
C LEU A 28 -8.93 40.01 -1.75
N GLY A 29 -9.42 40.41 -0.56
CA GLY A 29 -10.83 40.41 -0.15
C GLY A 29 -11.79 41.12 -1.12
N HIS A 30 -11.30 42.09 -1.91
CA HIS A 30 -12.11 42.75 -2.94
C HIS A 30 -12.36 41.86 -4.17
N LEU A 31 -11.49 40.86 -4.43
CA LEU A 31 -11.63 39.93 -5.56
C LEU A 31 -12.21 38.58 -5.12
N VAL A 32 -11.84 38.08 -3.94
CA VAL A 32 -12.23 36.75 -3.45
C VAL A 32 -12.56 36.83 -1.96
N ASN A 33 -13.58 36.10 -1.53
CA ASN A 33 -13.92 35.98 -0.12
C ASN A 33 -12.75 35.35 0.66
N ASP A 34 -12.28 36.02 1.71
CA ASP A 34 -11.11 35.63 2.51
C ASP A 34 -11.23 34.19 3.03
N LYS A 35 -12.42 33.80 3.51
CA LYS A 35 -12.69 32.44 4.03
C LYS A 35 -12.54 31.37 2.95
N VAL A 36 -12.94 31.69 1.72
CA VAL A 36 -12.79 30.78 0.57
C VAL A 36 -11.32 30.69 0.15
N LEU A 37 -10.59 31.80 0.21
CA LEU A 37 -9.15 31.85 -0.07
C LEU A 37 -8.38 31.00 0.94
N HIS A 38 -8.65 31.16 2.23
CA HIS A 38 -8.11 30.34 3.31
C HIS A 38 -8.43 28.86 3.10
N PHE A 39 -9.71 28.53 2.92
CA PHE A 39 -10.16 27.15 2.65
C PHE A 39 -9.42 26.51 1.46
N SER A 40 -9.42 27.18 0.30
CA SER A 40 -8.83 26.64 -0.94
C SER A 40 -7.31 26.53 -0.87
N THR A 41 -6.63 27.50 -0.26
CA THR A 41 -5.18 27.50 -0.08
C THR A 41 -4.74 26.32 0.79
N PHE A 42 -5.39 26.13 1.94
CA PHE A 42 -5.07 25.02 2.85
C PHE A 42 -5.48 23.67 2.30
N PHE A 43 -6.57 23.59 1.53
CA PHE A 43 -6.94 22.39 0.79
C PHE A 43 -5.83 22.00 -0.21
N LEU A 44 -5.38 22.92 -1.07
CA LEU A 44 -4.35 22.66 -2.08
C LEU A 44 -3.00 22.32 -1.44
N LEU A 45 -2.56 23.09 -0.44
CA LEU A 45 -1.33 22.79 0.32
C LEU A 45 -1.38 21.37 0.90
N THR A 46 -2.51 20.97 1.48
CA THR A 46 -2.65 19.64 2.08
C THR A 46 -2.63 18.54 1.04
N VAL A 47 -3.34 18.72 -0.08
CA VAL A 47 -3.36 17.76 -1.18
C VAL A 47 -1.95 17.53 -1.72
N VAL A 48 -1.22 18.61 -2.02
CA VAL A 48 0.14 18.50 -2.57
C VAL A 48 1.11 17.92 -1.54
N PHE A 49 1.06 18.39 -0.28
CA PHE A 49 1.93 17.91 0.80
C PHE A 49 1.80 16.41 1.05
N TYR A 50 0.57 15.88 1.01
CA TYR A 50 0.31 14.45 1.22
C TYR A 50 1.14 13.56 0.29
N TRP A 51 1.42 14.02 -0.93
CA TRP A 51 2.19 13.29 -1.93
C TRP A 51 3.69 13.63 -1.95
N VAL A 52 4.18 14.51 -1.07
CA VAL A 52 5.60 14.87 -0.97
C VAL A 52 6.42 13.70 -0.42
N VAL A 53 5.91 13.07 0.64
CA VAL A 53 6.64 12.02 1.36
C VAL A 53 6.09 10.64 0.98
N ASP A 54 6.96 9.82 0.39
CA ASP A 54 6.69 8.41 0.16
C ASP A 54 7.09 7.58 1.41
N THR A 55 6.09 7.24 2.21
CA THR A 55 6.21 6.42 3.43
C THR A 55 4.92 5.66 3.70
N ASN A 56 4.83 4.98 4.84
CA ASN A 56 3.65 4.24 5.26
C ASN A 56 2.45 5.19 5.41
N ARG A 57 1.27 4.76 4.94
CA ARG A 57 0.02 5.54 4.95
C ARG A 57 -0.25 6.23 6.28
N ARG A 58 -0.10 5.52 7.41
CA ARG A 58 -0.30 6.08 8.75
C ARG A 58 0.66 7.23 9.06
N ARG A 59 1.93 7.09 8.68
CA ARG A 59 2.95 8.15 8.87
C ARG A 59 2.65 9.35 7.97
N THR A 60 2.28 9.13 6.71
CA THR A 60 1.90 10.20 5.78
C THR A 60 0.71 10.99 6.31
N ILE A 61 -0.34 10.30 6.78
CA ILE A 61 -1.53 10.96 7.35
C ILE A 61 -1.15 11.79 8.58
N ASN A 62 -0.41 11.21 9.53
CA ASN A 62 -0.03 11.91 10.75
C ASN A 62 0.85 13.14 10.46
N MET A 63 1.86 13.00 9.58
CA MET A 63 2.71 14.12 9.20
C MET A 63 1.91 15.22 8.50
N THR A 64 1.03 14.85 7.57
CA THR A 64 0.17 15.82 6.85
C THR A 64 -0.75 16.55 7.82
N PHE A 65 -1.39 15.83 8.74
CA PHE A 65 -2.25 16.44 9.75
C PHE A 65 -1.48 17.42 10.65
N ILE A 66 -0.33 17.00 11.18
CA ILE A 66 0.49 17.86 12.05
C ILE A 66 0.97 19.10 11.30
N ILE A 67 1.51 18.93 10.10
CA ILE A 67 2.14 20.03 9.37
C ILE A 67 1.08 20.95 8.75
N CYS A 68 0.12 20.40 7.99
CA CYS A 68 -0.82 21.22 7.25
C CYS A 68 -1.99 21.72 8.11
N THR A 69 -2.53 20.90 9.01
CA THR A 69 -3.71 21.28 9.80
C THR A 69 -3.31 22.02 11.08
N LEU A 70 -2.34 21.50 11.85
CA LEU A 70 -1.97 22.13 13.12
C LEU A 70 -0.98 23.27 12.92
N ILE A 71 0.22 22.98 12.39
CA ILE A 71 1.29 23.99 12.30
C ILE A 71 0.92 25.08 11.30
N LEU A 72 0.59 24.72 10.06
CA LEU A 72 0.24 25.73 9.06
C LEU A 72 -1.18 26.26 9.29
N GLY A 73 -2.18 25.40 9.50
CA GLY A 73 -3.59 25.82 9.58
C GLY A 73 -3.91 26.72 10.77
N VAL A 74 -3.36 26.40 11.95
CA VAL A 74 -3.53 27.23 13.15
C VAL A 74 -2.41 28.26 13.24
N GLY A 75 -1.16 27.84 13.04
CA GLY A 75 0.00 28.72 13.24
C GLY A 75 0.13 29.86 12.24
N SER A 76 -0.43 29.75 11.03
CA SER A 76 -0.44 30.88 10.07
C SER A 76 -1.22 32.08 10.59
N GLU A 77 -2.37 31.86 11.21
CA GLU A 77 -3.21 32.93 11.79
C GLU A 77 -2.47 33.63 12.94
N PHE A 78 -1.88 32.85 13.83
CA PHE A 78 -1.06 33.40 14.91
C PHE A 78 0.13 34.19 14.35
N LEU A 79 0.84 33.65 13.36
CA LEU A 79 1.99 34.32 12.75
C LEU A 79 1.58 35.63 12.06
N GLN A 80 0.45 35.66 11.35
CA GLN A 80 -0.08 36.87 10.74
C GLN A 80 -0.44 37.91 11.80
N SER A 81 -1.09 37.50 12.89
CA SER A 81 -1.47 38.42 13.98
C SER A 81 -0.28 39.03 14.74
N PHE A 82 0.87 38.34 14.76
CA PHE A 82 2.10 38.86 15.38
C PHE A 82 2.91 39.77 14.45
N LEU A 83 2.64 39.75 13.15
CA LEU A 83 3.37 40.55 12.17
C LEU A 83 2.65 41.88 11.92
N PRO A 84 3.39 42.97 11.66
CA PRO A 84 2.80 44.28 11.35
C PRO A 84 2.31 44.34 9.90
N ASN A 85 1.33 43.51 9.56
CA ASN A 85 0.76 43.33 8.22
C ASN A 85 -0.68 43.86 8.08
N ASP A 86 -1.19 44.57 9.10
CA ASP A 86 -2.55 45.13 9.17
C ASP A 86 -3.67 44.05 9.06
N ARG A 87 -3.37 42.80 9.46
CA ARG A 87 -4.35 41.71 9.56
C ARG A 87 -4.68 41.43 11.03
N GLU A 88 -5.96 41.40 11.35
CA GLU A 88 -6.46 41.01 12.67
C GLU A 88 -6.67 39.50 12.74
N PHE A 89 -6.56 38.95 13.94
CA PHE A 89 -6.81 37.54 14.21
C PHE A 89 -8.30 37.19 14.03
N ASP A 90 -8.63 36.25 13.13
CA ASP A 90 -10.00 35.74 12.95
C ASP A 90 -10.08 34.21 13.15
N ILE A 91 -10.92 33.81 14.10
CA ILE A 91 -11.20 32.39 14.38
C ILE A 91 -11.85 31.70 13.17
N TYR A 92 -12.65 32.43 12.39
CA TYR A 92 -13.30 31.86 11.20
C TYR A 92 -12.29 31.50 10.10
N ASP A 93 -11.15 32.19 10.02
CA ASP A 93 -10.07 31.86 9.08
C ASP A 93 -9.33 30.60 9.51
N ILE A 94 -9.09 30.42 10.82
CA ILE A 94 -8.63 29.13 11.37
C ILE A 94 -9.60 28.00 11.03
N VAL A 95 -10.91 28.21 11.20
CA VAL A 95 -11.92 27.20 10.85
C VAL A 95 -11.87 26.87 9.36
N ALA A 96 -11.74 27.88 8.49
CA ALA A 96 -11.61 27.65 7.05
C ALA A 96 -10.34 26.84 6.70
N ASN A 97 -9.20 27.15 7.33
CA ASN A 97 -7.94 26.41 7.18
C ASN A 97 -8.08 24.94 7.62
N LEU A 98 -8.73 24.72 8.77
CA LEU A 98 -8.99 23.38 9.32
C LEU A 98 -9.90 22.58 8.40
N VAL A 99 -11.02 23.14 7.95
CA VAL A 99 -11.98 22.45 7.08
C VAL A 99 -11.33 22.13 5.73
N GLY A 100 -10.57 23.07 5.16
CA GLY A 100 -9.82 22.87 3.91
C GLY A 100 -8.80 21.75 4.01
N SER A 101 -7.96 21.79 5.05
CA SER A 101 -6.92 20.77 5.25
C SER A 101 -7.50 19.39 5.57
N LEU A 102 -8.53 19.30 6.42
CA LEU A 102 -9.18 18.03 6.73
C LEU A 102 -9.87 17.41 5.51
N LEU A 103 -10.55 18.21 4.69
CA LEU A 103 -11.13 17.73 3.43
C LEU A 103 -10.06 17.25 2.44
N GLY A 104 -8.96 18.00 2.28
CA GLY A 104 -7.84 17.60 1.43
C GLY A 104 -7.20 16.29 1.91
N LEU A 105 -6.95 16.17 3.22
CA LEU A 105 -6.39 14.97 3.82
C LEU A 105 -7.33 13.76 3.68
N GLY A 106 -8.63 13.96 3.89
CA GLY A 106 -9.65 12.93 3.72
C GLY A 106 -9.72 12.42 2.28
N LEU A 107 -9.77 13.35 1.31
CA LEU A 107 -9.78 13.04 -0.12
C LEU A 107 -8.54 12.24 -0.53
N CYS A 108 -7.35 12.71 -0.15
CA CYS A 108 -6.10 12.02 -0.43
C CYS A 108 -6.05 10.63 0.22
N SER A 109 -6.49 10.53 1.47
CA SER A 109 -6.49 9.26 2.21
C SER A 109 -7.47 8.24 1.63
N TRP A 110 -8.61 8.69 1.12
CA TRP A 110 -9.57 7.88 0.40
C TRP A 110 -9.02 7.42 -0.96
N TYR A 111 -8.49 8.34 -1.76
CA TYR A 111 -7.91 8.04 -3.06
C TYR A 111 -6.73 7.07 -2.94
N HIS A 112 -5.81 7.30 -1.99
CA HIS A 112 -4.66 6.45 -1.75
C HIS A 112 -5.10 5.02 -1.39
N ARG A 113 -6.15 4.86 -0.56
CA ARG A 113 -6.72 3.55 -0.26
C ARG A 113 -7.28 2.87 -1.52
N ARG A 114 -8.12 3.58 -2.28
CA ARG A 114 -8.76 3.04 -3.47
C ARG A 114 -7.73 2.64 -4.54
N MET A 115 -6.65 3.41 -4.68
CA MET A 115 -5.53 3.10 -5.57
C MET A 115 -4.83 1.81 -5.17
N LEU A 116 -4.56 1.60 -3.88
CA LEU A 116 -3.92 0.38 -3.38
C LEU A 116 -4.80 -0.86 -3.58
N GLU A 117 -6.11 -0.73 -3.37
CA GLU A 117 -7.07 -1.82 -3.62
C GLU A 117 -7.07 -2.25 -5.10
N ARG A 118 -7.09 -1.28 -6.03
CA ARG A 118 -7.00 -1.57 -7.48
C ARG A 118 -5.69 -2.25 -7.86
N ARG A 119 -4.56 -1.83 -7.25
CA ARG A 119 -3.25 -2.46 -7.52
C ARG A 119 -3.17 -3.88 -6.99
N ARG A 120 -3.82 -4.19 -5.85
CA ARG A 120 -3.92 -5.55 -5.32
C ARG A 120 -4.74 -6.44 -6.24
N GLN A 121 -5.91 -5.98 -6.67
CA GLN A 121 -6.77 -6.71 -7.61
C GLN A 121 -6.04 -7.04 -8.91
N LYS A 122 -5.32 -6.08 -9.51
CA LYS A 122 -4.53 -6.35 -10.73
C LYS A 122 -3.47 -7.44 -10.54
N LYS A 123 -2.84 -7.53 -9.37
CA LYS A 123 -1.86 -8.59 -9.07
C LYS A 123 -2.52 -9.95 -8.87
N THR A 124 -3.70 -10.00 -8.26
CA THR A 124 -4.45 -11.24 -8.02
C THR A 124 -5.11 -11.78 -9.30
N TYR A 125 -5.58 -10.91 -10.20
CA TYR A 125 -6.18 -11.33 -11.48
C TYR A 125 -5.14 -11.66 -12.57
N ASN A 126 -3.88 -11.23 -12.44
CA ASN A 126 -2.80 -11.63 -13.36
C ASN A 126 -2.25 -13.03 -13.07
N ALA A 127 -2.99 -13.87 -12.35
CA ALA A 127 -2.66 -15.26 -12.05
C ALA A 127 -3.26 -16.24 -13.07
N VAL A 128 -3.42 -15.82 -14.33
CA VAL A 128 -3.54 -16.75 -15.46
C VAL A 128 -2.11 -16.91 -16.01
N PRO A 129 -1.46 -18.08 -15.82
CA PRO A 129 -0.17 -18.37 -16.42
C PRO A 129 -0.37 -18.54 -17.91
N GLY A 130 0.18 -17.62 -18.69
CA GLY A 130 0.10 -17.62 -20.13
C GLY A 130 1.16 -16.70 -20.70
N GLU A 131 2.41 -17.18 -20.62
CA GLU A 131 3.56 -16.78 -21.43
C GLU A 131 4.10 -15.36 -21.23
N ASP A 132 5.00 -15.21 -20.25
CA ASP A 132 6.14 -14.29 -20.37
C ASP A 132 7.37 -15.08 -19.85
N VAL A 133 8.04 -15.75 -20.78
CA VAL A 133 9.34 -16.39 -20.58
C VAL A 133 10.38 -15.28 -20.52
N GLU A 134 10.70 -14.79 -19.32
CA GLU A 134 12.01 -14.21 -19.01
C GLU A 134 12.16 -14.05 -17.49
N ASP A 135 13.21 -14.69 -16.96
CA ASP A 135 13.81 -14.50 -15.64
C ASP A 135 13.13 -15.13 -14.41
N LEU A 136 13.01 -16.45 -14.43
CA LEU A 136 12.98 -17.27 -13.21
C LEU A 136 14.34 -17.95 -13.01
N GLU A 137 15.27 -17.27 -12.32
CA GLU A 137 16.39 -17.95 -11.63
C GLU A 137 15.80 -18.80 -10.49
N LEU A 138 15.41 -20.03 -10.84
CA LEU A 138 14.92 -21.03 -9.91
C LEU A 138 16.12 -21.58 -9.15
N GLY A 139 16.20 -21.26 -7.85
CA GLY A 139 17.13 -21.88 -6.92
C GLY A 139 17.00 -23.40 -6.97
N GLU A 140 18.11 -24.05 -7.28
CA GLU A 140 18.33 -25.48 -7.42
C GLU A 140 17.87 -26.23 -6.15
N GLY A 141 16.86 -27.10 -6.29
CA GLY A 141 16.42 -27.97 -5.19
C GLY A 141 14.95 -28.40 -5.17
N HIS A 142 14.24 -28.43 -6.30
CA HIS A 142 12.94 -29.11 -6.35
C HIS A 142 13.13 -30.51 -6.92
N GLU A 143 13.07 -31.51 -6.04
CA GLU A 143 12.96 -32.91 -6.43
C GLU A 143 11.66 -33.10 -7.21
N THR A 144 11.83 -33.40 -8.50
CA THR A 144 10.71 -33.75 -9.38
C THR A 144 10.30 -35.16 -9.04
N GLY A 145 9.12 -35.32 -8.42
CA GLY A 145 8.45 -36.60 -8.32
C GLY A 145 8.12 -37.08 -9.73
N VAL A 146 8.99 -37.92 -10.30
CA VAL A 146 8.72 -38.66 -11.53
C VAL A 146 7.68 -39.70 -11.19
N VAL A 147 6.43 -39.48 -11.62
CA VAL A 147 5.43 -40.54 -11.67
C VAL A 147 5.59 -41.20 -13.03
N ASP A 148 6.20 -42.38 -13.05
CA ASP A 148 6.50 -43.19 -14.25
C ASP A 148 5.22 -43.85 -14.80
N SER A 149 4.18 -43.06 -15.05
CA SER A 149 2.91 -43.57 -15.58
C SER A 149 2.44 -42.70 -16.73
N ALA A 150 2.25 -43.34 -17.88
CA ALA A 150 1.85 -42.73 -19.13
C ALA A 150 0.58 -41.88 -18.95
N PRO A 151 0.41 -40.78 -19.71
CA PRO A 151 -0.76 -39.91 -19.58
C PRO A 151 -2.00 -40.68 -20.08
N GLN A 152 -2.77 -41.23 -19.14
CA GLN A 152 -4.13 -41.67 -19.40
C GLN A 152 -5.02 -40.44 -19.54
N THR A 153 -5.97 -40.50 -20.46
CA THR A 153 -6.93 -39.40 -20.63
C THR A 153 -7.92 -39.41 -19.47
N LEU A 154 -8.44 -38.24 -19.08
CA LEU A 154 -9.42 -38.13 -17.98
C LEU A 154 -10.69 -38.97 -18.23
N GLU A 155 -11.04 -39.19 -19.50
CA GLU A 155 -12.15 -40.05 -19.90
C GLU A 155 -11.84 -41.53 -19.63
N GLU A 156 -10.60 -41.95 -19.89
CA GLU A 156 -10.11 -43.31 -19.65
C GLU A 156 -9.93 -43.62 -18.16
N GLU A 157 -9.51 -42.65 -17.35
CA GLU A 157 -9.41 -42.80 -15.89
C GLU A 157 -10.77 -43.02 -15.24
N VAL A 158 -11.80 -42.31 -15.71
CA VAL A 158 -13.17 -42.45 -15.20
C VAL A 158 -13.78 -43.79 -15.63
N ASP A 159 -13.51 -44.26 -16.85
CA ASP A 159 -14.00 -45.55 -17.33
C ASP A 159 -13.36 -46.75 -16.61
N ASN A 160 -12.13 -46.59 -16.11
CA ASN A 160 -11.38 -47.62 -15.39
C ASN A 160 -11.44 -47.46 -13.86
N TRP A 161 -12.26 -46.54 -13.35
CA TRP A 161 -12.42 -46.30 -11.91
C TRP A 161 -13.20 -47.44 -11.24
N ASP A 162 -12.53 -48.20 -10.37
CA ASP A 162 -13.18 -49.21 -9.54
C ASP A 162 -13.73 -48.54 -8.26
N GLU A 163 -15.04 -48.30 -8.25
CA GLU A 163 -15.78 -47.68 -7.13
C GLU A 163 -15.69 -48.51 -5.83
N ASN A 164 -15.32 -49.79 -5.93
CA ASN A 164 -15.18 -50.71 -4.79
C ASN A 164 -13.71 -51.02 -4.45
N ALA A 165 -12.75 -50.28 -5.02
CA ALA A 165 -11.36 -50.45 -4.66
C ALA A 165 -11.19 -50.29 -3.13
N PRO A 166 -10.49 -51.23 -2.46
CA PRO A 166 -10.23 -51.10 -1.04
C PRO A 166 -9.44 -49.82 -0.79
N ASP A 167 -10.03 -48.99 0.04
CA ASP A 167 -9.51 -47.72 0.53
C ASP A 167 -8.29 -48.02 1.42
N ASP A 168 -7.09 -48.10 0.83
CA ASP A 168 -5.85 -48.52 1.50
C ASP A 168 -5.24 -47.42 2.39
N TRP A 169 -6.08 -46.67 3.10
CA TRP A 169 -5.70 -45.51 3.93
C TRP A 169 -5.05 -45.89 5.28
N GLU A 170 -4.73 -47.18 5.52
CA GLU A 170 -4.15 -47.66 6.79
C GLU A 170 -2.73 -48.27 6.70
N GLU A 171 -2.00 -48.14 5.57
CA GLU A 171 -0.60 -48.65 5.48
C GLU A 171 0.51 -47.56 5.51
N ASP A 172 0.24 -46.39 6.10
CA ASP A 172 1.25 -45.33 6.27
C ASP A 172 1.70 -45.09 7.73
N GLU A 173 1.46 -46.03 8.64
CA GLU A 173 1.99 -45.98 10.03
C GLU A 173 2.88 -47.19 10.36
N ASN A 174 3.88 -47.53 9.54
CA ASN A 174 5.14 -48.08 10.07
C ASN A 174 6.32 -48.13 9.08
N THR A 175 6.73 -47.00 8.49
CA THR A 175 8.11 -46.88 7.99
C THR A 175 9.03 -46.28 9.05
N GLU A 176 9.23 -47.01 10.15
CA GLU A 176 10.40 -46.83 11.00
C GLU A 176 11.04 -48.20 11.33
N GLY A 177 12.31 -48.33 10.95
CA GLY A 177 13.25 -49.17 11.67
C GLY A 177 13.55 -50.54 11.07
N ALA A 178 14.52 -50.55 10.15
CA ALA A 178 15.62 -51.52 10.11
C ALA A 178 15.36 -52.95 10.62
N ASP A 179 15.27 -53.92 9.69
CA ASP A 179 16.12 -55.11 9.82
C ASP A 179 16.45 -55.72 8.45
N ILE A 180 17.75 -55.84 8.19
CA ILE A 180 18.31 -56.47 7.00
C ILE A 180 18.32 -57.97 7.30
N THR A 181 17.32 -58.71 6.82
CA THR A 181 17.35 -60.17 6.86
C THR A 181 18.45 -60.69 5.94
N THR A 182 19.60 -61.06 6.51
CA THR A 182 20.61 -61.86 5.82
C THR A 182 20.52 -63.31 6.31
N SER A 183 19.94 -64.15 5.44
CA SER A 183 20.27 -65.56 5.23
C SER A 183 20.12 -66.56 6.38
N GLN A 184 19.05 -67.37 6.28
CA GLN A 184 19.07 -68.75 6.78
C GLN A 184 20.14 -69.57 6.03
N THR A 185 21.12 -70.10 6.77
CA THR A 185 21.71 -71.42 6.49
C THR A 185 22.06 -72.11 7.80
N VAL A 186 21.12 -72.91 8.31
CA VAL A 186 21.40 -73.93 9.32
C VAL A 186 21.93 -75.17 8.59
N ASN A 187 23.20 -75.49 8.78
CA ASN A 187 23.77 -76.79 8.43
C ASN A 187 24.48 -77.40 9.66
N LYS A 188 23.79 -78.38 10.25
CA LYS A 188 24.28 -79.69 10.72
C LYS A 188 25.59 -79.79 11.54
N VAL A 189 25.42 -80.07 12.84
CA VAL A 189 25.99 -81.21 13.60
C VAL A 189 27.42 -81.64 13.24
N LYS A 190 28.41 -81.36 14.10
CA LYS A 190 28.99 -82.29 15.10
C LYS A 190 30.07 -81.59 15.94
#